data_AF-V5H0D3-F1
#
_entry.id   AF-V5H0D3-F1
#
_cell.length_a   1.000
_cell.length_b   1.000
_cell.length_c   1.000
_cell.angle_alpha   90.00
_cell.angle_beta   90.00
_cell.angle_gamma   90.00
#
_symmetry.space_group_name_H-M   'P 1'
#
loop_
_entity.id
_entity.type
_entity.pdbx_description
1 polymer ?
#
loop_
_entity_poly.entity_id
_entity_poly.type
_entity_poly.pdbx_seq_one_letter_code
_entity_poly.pdbx_strand_id
1 'polypeptide(L)'
;KNWKPFIDLYNSLIHTNNSLSSVEKFQYLVSSLSPEPLQSIKSLQITKDNYEIAYNKLIKRYTNKRFLTSSCWSEIIDLPKCNNDSAEALRHLLNVILENLESLQILGLPVDHWDFVLFHIVVQKLHPNVIERFELQHCSSDIPSYIVLNEFLEKPCTAFEAIDLSVQKFNYKLNRGFKKNFSHPKDNSQRYSLLANVNTHKVFWPLCKKNHLIIKCPTFTQNSPRDR
;
A
#
# COMPACT_ATOMS: atom_id res chain seq x y z
N LYS A 1 -0.04 -15.84 9.77
CA LYS A 1 1.36 -15.40 9.53
C LYS A 1 2.21 -15.32 10.82
N ASN A 2 1.64 -15.02 12.00
CA ASN A 2 2.44 -14.82 13.25
C ASN A 2 2.78 -16.10 14.07
N TRP A 3 2.49 -17.30 13.56
CA TRP A 3 2.75 -18.54 14.31
C TRP A 3 4.24 -18.78 14.56
N LYS A 4 5.07 -18.57 13.55
CA LYS A 4 6.50 -18.88 13.62
C LYS A 4 7.25 -18.04 14.66
N PRO A 5 7.11 -16.69 14.69
CA PRO A 5 7.69 -15.88 15.76
C PRO A 5 7.19 -16.27 17.16
N PHE A 6 5.88 -16.56 17.28
CA PHE A 6 5.29 -16.99 18.54
C PHE A 6 5.90 -18.30 19.05
N ILE A 7 5.94 -19.34 18.22
CA ILE A 7 6.41 -20.66 18.66
C ILE A 7 7.91 -20.64 18.93
N ASP A 8 8.70 -19.89 18.16
CA ASP A 8 10.14 -19.75 18.39
C ASP A 8 10.41 -19.05 19.74
N LEU A 9 9.65 -17.99 20.05
CA LEU A 9 9.73 -17.30 21.36
C LEU A 9 9.24 -18.17 22.51
N TYR A 10 8.07 -18.80 22.37
CA TYR A 10 7.52 -19.71 23.38
C TYR A 10 8.48 -20.87 23.66
N ASN A 11 9.13 -21.39 22.62
CA ASN A 11 10.07 -22.49 22.75
C ASN A 11 11.28 -22.11 23.58
N SER A 12 11.89 -20.97 23.27
CA SER A 12 13.08 -20.48 23.98
C SER A 12 12.81 -20.12 25.44
N LEU A 13 11.62 -19.61 25.76
CA LEU A 13 11.30 -19.15 27.12
C LEU A 13 10.66 -20.23 28.00
N ILE A 14 9.77 -21.05 27.43
CA ILE A 14 8.88 -21.93 28.20
C ILE A 14 9.10 -23.40 27.87
N HIS A 15 9.06 -23.79 26.59
CA HIS A 15 9.10 -25.20 26.21
C HIS A 15 10.42 -25.87 26.60
N THR A 16 11.57 -25.24 26.32
CA THR A 16 12.91 -25.76 26.63
C THR A 16 13.34 -25.51 28.08
N ASN A 17 12.55 -24.78 28.86
CA ASN A 17 12.89 -24.46 30.24
C ASN A 17 12.65 -25.66 31.16
N ASN A 18 13.72 -26.17 31.78
CA ASN A 18 13.67 -27.34 32.66
C ASN A 18 13.24 -26.99 34.09
N SER A 19 13.16 -25.71 34.48
CA SER A 19 12.67 -25.32 35.80
C SER A 19 11.15 -25.32 35.92
N LEU A 20 10.44 -25.31 34.78
CA LEU A 20 8.98 -25.34 34.74
C LEU A 20 8.46 -26.78 34.59
N SER A 21 7.47 -27.14 35.40
CA SER A 21 6.71 -28.38 35.25
C SER A 21 5.84 -28.35 33.97
N SER A 22 5.49 -29.52 33.44
CA SER A 22 4.61 -29.61 32.26
C SER A 22 3.24 -28.94 32.49
N VAL A 23 2.74 -28.94 33.72
CA VAL A 23 1.47 -28.29 34.09
C VAL A 23 1.62 -26.77 34.00
N GLU A 24 2.69 -26.19 34.55
CA GLU A 24 2.98 -24.76 34.43
C GLU A 24 3.18 -24.35 32.97
N LYS A 25 3.95 -25.13 32.20
CA LYS A 25 4.11 -24.92 30.75
C LYS A 25 2.76 -24.92 30.02
N PHE A 26 1.86 -25.83 30.37
CA PHE A 26 0.53 -25.88 29.78
C PHE A 26 -0.31 -24.66 30.16
N GLN A 27 -0.24 -24.21 31.41
CA GLN A 27 -0.96 -23.01 31.82
C GLN A 27 -0.46 -21.75 31.10
N TYR A 28 0.86 -21.61 30.92
CA TYR A 28 1.45 -20.56 30.08
C TYR A 28 1.05 -20.69 28.61
N LEU A 29 0.97 -21.92 28.09
CA LEU A 29 0.52 -22.15 26.72
C LEU A 29 -0.90 -21.61 26.56
N VAL A 30 -1.84 -22.05 27.40
CA VAL A 30 -3.26 -21.63 27.32
C VAL A 30 -3.41 -20.11 27.47
N SER A 31 -2.68 -19.47 28.39
CA SER A 31 -2.77 -18.02 28.60
C SER A 31 -2.18 -17.18 27.46
N SER A 32 -1.24 -17.73 26.70
CA SER A 32 -0.58 -17.05 25.59
C SER A 32 -1.30 -17.20 24.24
N LEU A 33 -2.30 -18.09 24.14
CA LEU A 33 -2.99 -18.37 22.88
C LEU A 33 -4.17 -17.43 22.62
N SER A 34 -4.33 -17.05 21.36
CA SER A 34 -5.55 -16.41 20.88
C SER A 34 -6.74 -17.37 20.88
N PRO A 35 -8.00 -16.87 20.79
CA PRO A 35 -9.20 -17.70 20.90
C PRO A 35 -9.25 -18.89 19.92
N GLU A 36 -8.81 -18.71 18.68
CA GLU A 36 -8.87 -19.75 17.63
C GLU A 36 -7.91 -20.93 17.91
N PRO A 37 -6.61 -20.73 18.21
CA PRO A 37 -5.75 -21.81 18.68
C PRO A 37 -6.25 -22.48 19.98
N LEU A 38 -6.77 -21.70 20.93
CA LEU A 38 -7.27 -22.20 22.21
C LEU A 38 -8.46 -23.14 22.02
N GLN A 39 -9.37 -22.83 21.09
CA GLN A 39 -10.48 -23.70 20.69
C GLN A 39 -10.01 -25.11 20.30
N SER A 40 -8.82 -25.22 19.67
CA SER A 40 -8.28 -26.50 19.19
C SER A 40 -7.84 -27.43 20.32
N ILE A 41 -7.51 -26.89 21.50
CA ILE A 41 -7.05 -27.66 22.66
C ILE A 41 -8.03 -27.64 23.83
N LYS A 42 -9.19 -26.97 23.70
CA LYS A 42 -10.16 -26.79 24.80
C LYS A 42 -10.66 -28.07 25.46
N SER A 43 -10.63 -29.19 24.74
CA SER A 43 -11.08 -30.49 25.22
C SER A 43 -10.07 -31.16 26.16
N LEU A 44 -8.83 -30.66 26.20
CA LEU A 44 -7.76 -31.20 27.02
C LEU A 44 -7.74 -30.48 28.36
N GLN A 45 -7.82 -31.25 29.44
CA GLN A 45 -7.64 -30.71 30.79
C GLN A 45 -6.16 -30.34 31.01
N ILE A 46 -5.91 -29.28 31.79
CA ILE A 46 -4.56 -28.83 32.15
C ILE A 46 -3.92 -29.87 33.09
N THR A 47 -3.28 -30.87 32.50
CA THR A 47 -2.59 -31.95 33.20
C THR A 47 -1.22 -32.19 32.56
N LYS A 48 -0.32 -32.84 33.31
CA LYS A 48 1.03 -33.18 32.85
C LYS A 48 1.02 -33.96 31.53
N ASP A 49 0.16 -34.98 31.46
CA ASP A 49 0.10 -35.89 30.31
C ASP A 49 -0.46 -35.22 29.06
N ASN A 50 -1.32 -34.22 29.24
CA ASN A 50 -1.97 -33.52 28.13
C ASN A 50 -1.14 -32.38 27.54
N TYR A 51 -0.11 -31.88 28.23
CA TYR A 51 0.72 -30.77 27.74
C TYR A 51 1.34 -31.09 26.38
N GLU A 52 2.05 -32.21 26.28
CA GLU A 52 2.73 -32.62 25.05
C GLU A 52 1.72 -32.87 23.92
N ILE A 53 0.54 -33.42 24.26
CA ILE A 53 -0.53 -33.64 23.28
C ILE A 53 -1.05 -32.30 22.75
N ALA A 54 -1.31 -31.33 23.63
CA ALA A 54 -1.79 -30.00 23.25
C ALA A 54 -0.75 -29.25 22.40
N TYR A 55 0.50 -29.24 22.84
CA TYR A 55 1.61 -28.58 22.14
C TYR A 55 1.84 -29.19 20.74
N ASN A 56 1.94 -30.51 20.64
CA ASN A 56 2.11 -31.19 19.35
C ASN A 56 0.89 -31.02 18.43
N LYS A 57 -0.33 -30.95 18.98
CA LYS A 57 -1.55 -30.67 18.20
C LYS A 57 -1.49 -29.27 17.57
N LEU A 58 -1.03 -28.27 18.31
CA LEU A 58 -0.85 -26.91 17.80
C LEU A 58 0.26 -26.84 16.76
N ILE A 59 1.43 -27.43 17.03
CA ILE A 59 2.51 -27.53 16.04
C ILE A 59 1.97 -28.16 14.76
N LYS A 60 1.41 -29.36 14.83
CA LYS A 60 0.91 -30.08 13.65
C LYS A 60 -0.10 -29.26 12.84
N ARG A 61 -0.96 -28.49 13.49
CA ARG A 61 -1.95 -27.65 12.82
C ARG A 61 -1.32 -26.44 12.15
N TYR A 62 -0.45 -25.71 12.85
CA TYR A 62 0.05 -24.41 12.41
C TYR A 62 1.43 -24.47 11.71
N THR A 63 2.11 -25.61 11.72
CA THR A 63 3.31 -25.88 10.91
C THR A 63 3.02 -26.73 9.67
N ASN A 64 1.74 -26.94 9.33
CA ASN A 64 1.36 -27.68 8.14
C ASN A 64 1.82 -26.94 6.88
N LYS A 65 3.01 -27.31 6.38
CA LYS A 65 3.64 -26.70 5.20
C LYS A 65 2.73 -26.70 3.98
N ARG A 66 1.94 -27.76 3.77
CA ARG A 66 1.00 -27.84 2.65
C ARG A 66 -0.08 -26.76 2.73
N PHE A 67 -0.67 -26.58 3.92
CA PHE A 67 -1.68 -25.55 4.13
C PHE A 67 -1.08 -24.14 3.98
N LEU A 68 0.08 -23.90 4.60
CA LEU A 68 0.75 -22.60 4.52
C LEU A 68 1.15 -22.24 3.08
N THR A 69 1.70 -23.20 2.34
CA THR A 69 2.05 -23.03 0.93
C THR A 69 0.82 -22.69 0.11
N SER A 70 -0.26 -23.48 0.26
CA SER A 70 -1.51 -23.23 -0.47
C SER A 70 -2.10 -21.87 -0.12
N SER A 71 -2.05 -21.48 1.15
CA SER A 71 -2.56 -20.19 1.62
C SER A 71 -1.79 -19.01 1.00
N CYS A 72 -0.45 -19.03 1.03
CA CYS A 72 0.36 -17.96 0.45
C CYS A 72 0.18 -17.89 -1.08
N TRP A 73 0.10 -19.05 -1.73
CA TRP A 73 -0.12 -19.11 -3.17
C TRP A 73 -1.50 -18.62 -3.59
N SER A 74 -2.55 -19.02 -2.87
CA SER A 74 -3.91 -18.50 -3.07
C SER A 74 -3.96 -16.99 -2.87
N GLU A 75 -3.27 -16.45 -1.87
CA GLU A 75 -3.21 -15.00 -1.64
C GLU A 75 -2.66 -14.24 -2.85
N ILE A 76 -1.63 -14.79 -3.53
CA ILE A 76 -1.08 -14.22 -4.77
C ILE A 76 -2.09 -14.31 -5.93
N ILE A 77 -2.71 -15.48 -6.12
CA ILE A 77 -3.65 -15.72 -7.24
C ILE A 77 -4.94 -14.92 -7.08
N ASP A 78 -5.46 -14.82 -5.86
CA ASP A 78 -6.76 -14.21 -5.55
C ASP A 78 -6.67 -12.69 -5.37
N LEU A 79 -5.48 -12.10 -5.53
CA LEU A 79 -5.30 -10.64 -5.54
C LEU A 79 -6.27 -9.98 -6.52
N PRO A 80 -6.99 -8.91 -6.11
CA PRO A 80 -7.88 -8.20 -7.01
C PRO A 80 -7.09 -7.46 -8.09
N LYS A 81 -7.70 -7.28 -9.26
CA LYS A 81 -7.11 -6.47 -10.33
C LYS A 81 -7.01 -5.01 -9.89
N CYS A 82 -5.84 -4.41 -10.08
CA CYS A 82 -5.62 -2.98 -9.88
C CYS A 82 -6.35 -2.21 -10.98
N ASN A 83 -7.50 -1.63 -10.65
CA ASN A 83 -8.29 -0.83 -11.58
C ASN A 83 -7.79 0.61 -11.74
N ASN A 84 -6.86 1.05 -10.89
CA ASN A 84 -6.34 2.41 -10.90
C ASN A 84 -4.81 2.38 -11.05
N ASP A 85 -4.26 3.28 -11.87
CA ASP A 85 -2.81 3.54 -12.00
C ASP A 85 -2.31 4.42 -10.83
N SER A 86 -2.64 4.03 -9.60
CA SER A 86 -2.16 4.72 -8.39
C SER A 86 -0.90 4.03 -7.87
N ALA A 87 0.11 4.83 -7.53
CA ALA A 87 1.35 4.33 -6.93
C ALA A 87 1.11 3.57 -5.62
N GLU A 88 0.08 3.94 -4.85
CA GLU A 88 -0.31 3.24 -3.63
C GLU A 88 -0.85 1.84 -3.92
N ALA A 89 -1.69 1.72 -4.95
CA ALA A 89 -2.27 0.44 -5.38
C ALA A 89 -1.19 -0.50 -5.93
N LEU A 90 -0.27 0.02 -6.74
CA LEU A 90 0.86 -0.75 -7.26
C LEU A 90 1.78 -1.21 -6.13
N ARG A 91 2.10 -0.34 -5.17
CA ARG A 91 2.92 -0.72 -4.02
C ARG A 91 2.26 -1.81 -3.18
N HIS A 92 0.96 -1.67 -2.89
CA HIS A 92 0.23 -2.68 -2.14
C HIS A 92 0.30 -4.04 -2.84
N LEU A 93 0.06 -4.06 -4.16
CA LEU A 93 0.18 -5.29 -4.96
C LEU A 93 1.58 -5.91 -4.87
N LEU A 94 2.63 -5.11 -5.07
CA LEU A 94 4.02 -5.58 -4.96
C LEU A 94 4.33 -6.13 -3.58
N ASN A 95 3.98 -5.40 -2.52
CA ASN A 95 4.22 -5.81 -1.14
C ASN A 95 3.55 -7.16 -0.83
N VAL A 96 2.28 -7.34 -1.19
CA VAL A 96 1.57 -8.60 -0.94
C VAL A 96 2.24 -9.75 -1.70
N ILE A 97 2.65 -9.55 -2.94
CA ILE A 97 3.32 -10.59 -3.71
C ILE A 97 4.67 -10.93 -3.07
N LEU A 98 5.52 -9.93 -2.81
CA LEU A 98 6.84 -10.10 -2.20
C LEU A 98 6.77 -10.82 -0.84
N GLU A 99 5.89 -10.38 0.06
CA GLU A 99 5.71 -11.01 1.38
C GLU A 99 5.34 -12.50 1.27
N ASN A 100 4.47 -12.84 0.32
CA ASN A 100 4.05 -14.22 0.10
C ASN A 100 5.15 -15.05 -0.59
N LEU A 101 5.92 -14.47 -1.52
CA LEU A 101 7.07 -15.14 -2.14
C LEU A 101 8.19 -15.42 -1.13
N GLU A 102 8.54 -14.46 -0.28
CA GLU A 102 9.49 -14.65 0.82
C GLU A 102 9.01 -15.76 1.77
N SER A 103 7.73 -15.77 2.10
CA SER A 103 7.13 -16.82 2.93
C SER A 103 7.24 -18.21 2.27
N LEU A 104 7.03 -18.31 0.96
CA LEU A 104 7.17 -19.55 0.20
C LEU A 104 8.65 -20.00 0.12
N GLN A 105 9.59 -19.07 0.00
CA GLN A 105 11.02 -19.35 0.03
C GLN A 105 11.45 -19.90 1.40
N ILE A 106 10.97 -19.31 2.50
CA ILE A 106 11.20 -19.81 3.88
C ILE A 106 10.63 -21.23 4.07
N LEU A 107 9.53 -21.57 3.40
CA LEU A 107 8.96 -22.92 3.42
C LEU A 107 9.78 -23.94 2.61
N GLY A 108 10.77 -23.49 1.84
CA GLY A 108 11.71 -24.30 1.06
C GLY A 108 11.29 -24.53 -0.39
N LEU A 109 10.45 -23.66 -0.96
CA LEU A 109 10.03 -23.76 -2.36
C LEU A 109 11.00 -23.01 -3.29
N PRO A 110 11.20 -23.50 -4.53
CA PRO A 110 12.13 -22.90 -5.48
C PRO A 110 11.49 -21.71 -6.21
N VAL A 111 11.26 -20.62 -5.48
CA VAL A 111 10.62 -19.41 -5.99
C VAL A 111 11.41 -18.77 -7.15
N ASP A 112 12.74 -18.92 -7.14
CA ASP A 112 13.67 -18.38 -8.14
C ASP A 112 13.44 -18.93 -9.56
N HIS A 113 12.69 -20.03 -9.71
CA HIS A 113 12.38 -20.63 -11.00
C HIS A 113 10.99 -20.27 -11.53
N TRP A 114 10.24 -19.41 -10.82
CA TRP A 114 8.85 -19.09 -11.16
C TRP A 114 8.69 -17.79 -11.95
N ASP A 115 9.78 -17.19 -12.40
CA ASP A 115 9.81 -15.89 -13.08
C ASP A 115 8.71 -15.70 -14.13
N PHE A 116 8.60 -16.61 -15.10
CA PHE A 116 7.60 -16.51 -16.16
C PHE A 116 6.16 -16.60 -15.64
N VAL A 117 5.91 -17.50 -14.69
CA VAL A 117 4.58 -17.71 -14.10
C VAL A 117 4.17 -16.49 -13.28
N LEU A 118 5.09 -15.96 -12.48
CA LEU A 118 4.88 -14.75 -11.68
C LEU A 118 4.67 -13.52 -12.56
N PHE A 119 5.46 -13.37 -13.62
CA PHE A 119 5.27 -12.31 -14.61
C PHE A 119 3.83 -12.34 -15.15
N HIS A 120 3.37 -13.51 -15.62
CA HIS A 120 2.05 -13.63 -16.20
C HIS A 120 0.93 -13.35 -15.19
N ILE A 121 1.05 -13.85 -13.96
CA ILE A 121 0.07 -13.59 -12.90
C ILE A 121 0.02 -12.08 -12.61
N VAL A 122 1.16 -11.42 -12.42
CA VAL A 122 1.23 -9.99 -12.10
C VAL A 122 0.62 -9.16 -13.22
N VAL A 123 0.96 -9.43 -14.48
CA VAL A 123 0.40 -8.71 -15.64
C VAL A 123 -1.12 -8.79 -15.69
N GLN A 124 -1.72 -9.95 -15.37
CA GLN A 124 -3.18 -10.07 -15.32
C GLN A 124 -3.82 -9.20 -14.23
N LYS A 125 -3.08 -8.89 -13.16
CA LYS A 125 -3.54 -8.05 -12.05
C LYS A 125 -3.30 -6.55 -12.27
N LEU A 126 -2.46 -6.16 -13.24
CA LEU A 126 -2.15 -4.76 -13.51
C LEU A 126 -3.23 -4.04 -14.31
N HIS A 127 -3.24 -2.71 -14.19
CA HIS A 127 -4.08 -1.84 -15.01
C HIS A 127 -3.55 -1.80 -16.46
N PRO A 128 -4.42 -1.80 -17.50
CA PRO A 128 -3.99 -1.77 -18.91
C PRO A 128 -2.95 -0.70 -19.24
N ASN A 129 -3.10 0.52 -18.72
CA ASN A 129 -2.13 1.61 -18.96
C ASN A 129 -0.72 1.29 -18.44
N VAL A 130 -0.61 0.55 -17.34
CA VAL A 130 0.70 0.18 -16.77
C VAL A 130 1.36 -0.87 -17.65
N ILE A 131 0.56 -1.82 -18.15
CA ILE A 131 1.01 -2.84 -19.10
C ILE A 131 1.47 -2.18 -20.40
N GLU A 132 0.68 -1.28 -20.98
CA GLU A 132 1.06 -0.53 -22.18
C GLU A 132 2.39 0.20 -22.00
N ARG A 133 2.59 0.90 -20.87
CA ARG A 133 3.84 1.60 -20.57
C ARG A 133 5.02 0.64 -20.41
N PHE A 134 4.79 -0.54 -19.83
CA PHE A 134 5.81 -1.57 -19.70
C PHE A 134 6.23 -2.09 -21.07
N GLU A 135 5.27 -2.47 -21.92
CA GLU A 135 5.49 -2.99 -23.26
C GLU A 135 6.22 -1.98 -24.15
N LEU A 136 5.83 -0.69 -24.09
CA LEU A 136 6.50 0.38 -24.83
C LEU A 136 7.98 0.57 -24.45
N GLN A 137 8.35 0.26 -23.20
CA GLN A 137 9.74 0.35 -22.74
C GLN A 137 10.54 -0.94 -22.99
N HIS A 138 9.86 -2.08 -23.07
CA HIS A 138 10.47 -3.41 -23.17
C HIS A 138 9.99 -4.15 -24.44
N CYS A 139 9.99 -3.47 -25.59
CA CYS A 139 9.58 -3.99 -26.90
C CYS A 139 10.45 -5.15 -27.47
N SER A 140 11.21 -5.87 -26.64
CA SER A 140 12.02 -7.02 -27.08
C SER A 140 11.16 -8.24 -27.37
N SER A 141 11.56 -9.06 -28.34
CA SER A 141 10.91 -10.35 -28.64
C SER A 141 11.19 -11.45 -27.60
N ASP A 142 12.03 -11.16 -26.61
CA ASP A 142 12.42 -12.07 -25.54
C ASP A 142 11.39 -12.08 -24.41
N ILE A 143 11.33 -13.20 -23.68
CA ILE A 143 10.40 -13.37 -22.55
C ILE A 143 10.84 -12.48 -21.39
N PRO A 144 10.04 -11.47 -20.98
CA PRO A 144 10.37 -10.63 -19.84
C PRO A 144 10.33 -11.43 -18.53
N SER A 145 11.32 -11.22 -17.67
CA SER A 145 11.35 -11.82 -16.32
C SER A 145 10.50 -11.00 -15.35
N TYR A 146 9.96 -11.67 -14.33
CA TYR A 146 9.30 -11.03 -13.19
C TYR A 146 10.20 -9.98 -12.51
N ILE A 147 11.52 -10.23 -12.44
CA ILE A 147 12.48 -9.30 -11.84
C ILE A 147 12.45 -7.94 -12.55
N VAL A 148 12.47 -7.97 -13.89
CA VAL A 148 12.42 -6.75 -14.73
C VAL A 148 11.11 -6.01 -14.53
N LEU A 149 10.00 -6.75 -14.45
CA LEU A 149 8.69 -6.18 -14.17
C LEU A 149 8.64 -5.55 -12.77
N ASN A 150 9.18 -6.21 -11.75
CA ASN A 150 9.22 -5.69 -10.39
C ASN A 150 10.02 -4.38 -10.31
N GLU A 151 11.23 -4.34 -10.90
CA GLU A 151 12.04 -3.13 -10.99
C GLU A 151 11.33 -1.99 -11.73
N PHE A 152 10.59 -2.31 -12.79
CA PHE A 152 9.79 -1.32 -13.51
C PHE A 152 8.65 -0.76 -12.65
N LEU A 153 7.94 -1.61 -11.90
CA LEU A 153 6.83 -1.21 -11.04
C LEU A 153 7.27 -0.45 -9.78
N GLU A 154 8.51 -0.63 -9.32
CA GLU A 154 9.07 0.14 -8.20
C GLU A 154 9.44 1.60 -8.58
N LYS A 155 9.81 1.85 -9.84
CA LYS A 155 10.13 3.20 -10.36
C LYS A 155 9.00 4.22 -10.18
N PRO A 156 7.72 3.95 -10.53
CA PRO A 156 6.64 4.90 -10.27
C PRO A 156 6.38 5.09 -8.77
N CYS A 157 6.58 4.06 -7.94
CA CYS A 157 6.44 4.19 -6.49
C CYS A 157 7.49 5.15 -5.89
N THR A 158 8.76 5.03 -6.29
CA THR A 158 9.85 5.93 -5.84
C THR A 158 9.71 7.34 -6.43
N ALA A 159 9.26 7.47 -7.68
CA ALA A 159 8.99 8.76 -8.29
C ALA A 159 7.87 9.51 -7.56
N PHE A 160 6.81 8.81 -7.15
CA PHE A 160 5.73 9.40 -6.33
C PHE A 160 6.24 9.89 -4.97
N GLU A 161 7.06 9.11 -4.27
CA GLU A 161 7.66 9.54 -2.99
C GLU A 161 8.50 10.80 -3.15
N ALA A 162 9.30 10.88 -4.22
CA ALA A 162 10.11 12.06 -4.51
C ALA A 162 9.25 13.30 -4.78
N ILE A 163 8.12 13.13 -5.49
CA ILE A 163 7.15 14.20 -5.75
C ILE A 163 6.46 14.62 -4.46
N ASP A 164 5.97 13.69 -3.64
CA ASP A 164 5.32 14.00 -2.36
C ASP A 164 6.25 14.77 -1.42
N LEU A 165 7.52 14.36 -1.31
CA LEU A 165 8.54 15.09 -0.56
C LEU A 165 8.77 16.50 -1.11
N SER A 166 8.71 16.67 -2.43
CA SER A 166 8.86 17.98 -3.07
C SER A 166 7.65 18.88 -2.80
N VAL A 167 6.42 18.36 -2.94
CA VAL A 167 5.15 19.06 -2.71
C VAL A 167 5.02 19.46 -1.25
N GLN A 168 5.37 18.58 -0.31
CA GLN A 168 5.42 18.92 1.12
C GLN A 168 6.41 20.05 1.41
N LYS A 169 7.59 20.05 0.79
CA LYS A 169 8.57 21.15 0.89
C LYS A 169 8.03 22.46 0.31
N PHE A 170 7.28 22.42 -0.81
CA PHE A 170 6.65 23.61 -1.39
C PHE A 170 5.53 24.18 -0.51
N ASN A 171 4.66 23.33 0.05
CA ASN A 171 3.60 23.74 0.97
C ASN A 171 4.16 24.31 2.28
N TYR A 172 5.26 23.77 2.80
CA TYR A 172 5.96 24.32 3.97
C TYR A 172 6.59 25.71 3.69
N LYS A 173 7.07 25.95 2.46
CA LYS A 173 7.59 27.26 2.04
C LYS A 173 6.48 28.29 1.83
N LEU A 174 5.34 27.90 1.25
CA LEU A 174 4.19 28.79 1.08
C LEU A 174 3.57 29.23 2.42
N ASN A 175 3.52 28.33 3.41
CA ASN A 175 3.03 28.65 4.75
C ASN A 175 4.02 29.46 5.62
N ARG A 176 5.30 29.58 5.23
CA ARG A 176 6.27 30.47 5.89
C ARG A 176 6.30 31.90 5.31
N GLY A 177 5.59 32.16 4.20
CA GLY A 177 5.62 33.44 3.48
C GLY A 177 4.44 34.40 3.76
N PHE A 178 3.42 34.02 4.52
CA PHE A 178 2.25 34.87 4.76
C PHE A 178 1.80 34.89 6.22
N LYS A 179 2.63 35.45 7.11
CA LYS A 179 2.12 36.16 8.30
C LYS A 179 2.14 37.67 8.02
N LYS A 180 1.16 38.17 7.27
CA LYS A 180 0.82 39.59 7.35
C LYS A 180 -0.10 39.77 8.55
N ASN A 181 0.43 40.39 9.60
CA ASN A 181 -0.39 40.98 10.66
C ASN A 181 -1.19 42.12 10.03
N PHE A 182 -2.42 41.84 9.58
CA PHE A 182 -3.41 42.87 9.32
C PHE A 182 -4.26 43.04 10.58
N SER A 183 -3.80 43.93 11.45
CA SER A 183 -4.66 44.61 12.41
C SER A 183 -5.54 45.60 11.64
N HIS A 184 -6.81 45.24 11.42
CA HIS A 184 -7.85 46.17 10.97
C HIS A 184 -8.14 47.19 12.10
N PRO A 185 -8.16 48.51 11.82
CA PRO A 185 -9.05 49.40 12.53
C PRO A 185 -10.48 49.18 12.02
N LYS A 186 -11.42 49.16 12.95
CA LYS A 186 -12.87 49.13 12.67
C LYS A 186 -13.25 50.39 11.88
N ASP A 187 -13.97 50.22 10.77
CA ASP A 187 -15.19 50.99 10.56
C ASP A 187 -16.19 50.30 9.63
N ASN A 188 -17.46 50.63 9.87
CA ASN A 188 -18.70 50.01 9.39
C ASN A 188 -18.78 49.68 7.88
N SER A 189 -19.24 48.47 7.55
CA SER A 189 -20.60 48.22 7.03
C SER A 189 -20.74 46.84 6.37
N GLN A 190 -21.85 46.19 6.75
CA GLN A 190 -22.63 45.11 6.14
C GLN A 190 -22.01 44.14 5.10
N ARG A 191 -21.91 42.87 5.54
CA ARG A 191 -22.21 41.57 4.90
C ARG A 191 -22.36 41.56 3.36
N TYR A 192 -21.68 40.64 2.66
CA TYR A 192 -22.12 39.28 2.30
C TYR A 192 -20.98 38.51 1.60
N SER A 193 -20.86 37.21 1.90
CA SER A 193 -19.96 36.22 1.28
C SER A 193 -20.29 35.97 -0.20
N LEU A 194 -19.30 35.55 -1.01
CA LEU A 194 -19.36 34.38 -1.91
C LEU A 194 -18.04 34.19 -2.71
N LEU A 195 -17.61 32.92 -2.73
CA LEU A 195 -16.60 32.16 -3.48
C LEU A 195 -15.89 32.75 -4.74
N ALA A 196 -14.63 32.31 -4.87
CA ALA A 196 -13.88 31.86 -6.05
C ALA A 196 -12.55 32.62 -6.26
N ASN A 197 -11.48 32.11 -5.64
CA ASN A 197 -10.12 32.58 -5.85
C ASN A 197 -9.56 31.97 -7.15
N VAL A 198 -9.83 32.61 -8.28
CA VAL A 198 -9.09 32.36 -9.52
C VAL A 198 -7.97 33.38 -9.58
N ASN A 199 -6.75 32.93 -9.25
CA ASN A 199 -5.52 33.66 -9.49
C ASN A 199 -5.48 34.06 -10.97
N THR A 200 -5.81 35.32 -11.26
CA THR A 200 -5.62 35.91 -12.58
C THR A 200 -4.41 36.83 -12.49
N HIS A 201 -3.30 36.36 -13.07
CA HIS A 201 -2.26 37.28 -13.52
C HIS A 201 -2.93 38.40 -14.33
N LYS A 202 -2.59 39.66 -14.05
CA LYS A 202 -3.14 40.84 -14.73
C LYS A 202 -2.78 40.77 -16.23
N VAL A 203 -3.62 40.13 -17.03
CA VAL A 203 -3.52 40.15 -18.49
C VAL A 203 -4.25 41.39 -18.99
N PHE A 204 -3.49 42.42 -19.35
CA PHE A 204 -4.01 43.57 -20.07
C PHE A 204 -4.27 43.14 -21.53
N TRP A 205 -5.54 43.15 -21.95
CA TRP A 205 -5.91 42.76 -23.31
C TRP A 205 -5.47 43.80 -24.35
N PRO A 206 -4.89 43.39 -25.50
CA PRO A 206 -4.29 44.31 -26.48
C PRO A 206 -5.28 45.35 -27.03
N LEU A 207 -6.57 44.99 -27.09
CA LEU A 207 -7.62 45.78 -27.75
C LEU A 207 -8.25 46.86 -26.86
N CYS A 208 -8.21 46.70 -25.54
CA CYS A 208 -8.96 47.57 -24.61
C CYS A 208 -8.11 48.07 -23.43
N LYS A 209 -6.93 47.47 -23.19
CA LYS A 209 -6.04 47.83 -22.07
C LYS A 209 -6.80 48.03 -20.75
N LYS A 210 -7.76 47.16 -20.47
CA LYS A 210 -8.54 47.13 -19.21
C LYS A 210 -8.62 45.70 -18.72
N ASN A 211 -8.69 45.52 -17.41
CA ASN A 211 -8.67 44.21 -16.78
C ASN A 211 -10.11 43.67 -16.62
N HIS A 212 -10.48 42.70 -17.45
CA HIS A 212 -11.81 42.08 -17.47
C HIS A 212 -11.76 40.73 -18.21
N LEU A 213 -12.75 39.87 -17.97
CA LEU A 213 -12.92 38.62 -18.71
C LEU A 213 -13.31 38.91 -20.16
N ILE A 214 -12.75 38.18 -21.13
CA ILE A 214 -12.92 38.42 -22.57
C ILE A 214 -14.40 38.40 -23.01
N ILE A 215 -15.21 37.57 -22.35
CA ILE A 215 -16.65 37.42 -22.59
C ILE A 215 -17.42 38.70 -22.23
N LYS A 216 -16.86 39.54 -21.36
CA LYS A 216 -17.44 40.82 -20.94
C LYS A 216 -16.73 42.03 -21.58
N CYS A 217 -15.94 41.82 -22.63
CA CYS A 217 -15.22 42.89 -23.30
C CYS A 217 -16.13 43.62 -24.31
N PRO A 218 -16.42 44.92 -24.12
CA PRO A 218 -17.37 45.63 -24.95
C PRO A 218 -16.92 45.73 -26.42
N THR A 219 -15.61 45.83 -26.67
CA THR A 219 -15.05 45.85 -28.03
C THR A 219 -15.06 44.47 -28.69
N PHE A 220 -14.87 43.39 -27.93
CA PHE A 220 -14.93 42.02 -28.46
C PHE A 220 -16.36 41.58 -28.80
N THR A 221 -17.34 41.99 -28.00
CA THR A 221 -18.76 41.66 -28.24
C THR A 221 -19.38 42.40 -29.41
N GLN A 222 -18.78 43.52 -29.83
CA GLN A 222 -19.27 44.34 -30.96
C GLN A 222 -18.70 43.91 -32.33
N ASN A 223 -17.62 43.12 -32.36
CA ASN A 223 -17.04 42.66 -33.62
C ASN A 223 -17.77 41.43 -34.20
N SER A 224 -17.88 41.41 -35.53
CA SER A 224 -18.53 40.32 -36.27
C SER A 224 -17.76 39.00 -36.13
N PRO A 225 -18.41 37.82 -36.25
CA PRO A 225 -17.77 36.52 -36.02
C PRO A 225 -16.57 36.20 -36.92
N ARG A 226 -16.36 36.95 -38.01
CA ARG A 226 -15.19 36.80 -38.90
C ARG A 226 -13.93 37.54 -38.39
N ASP A 227 -14.08 38.49 -37.47
CA ASP A 227 -12.98 39.28 -36.88
C ASP A 227 -12.79 38.99 -35.37
N ARG A 228 -13.28 37.84 -34.89
CA ARG A 228 -13.09 37.36 -33.52
C ARG A 228 -11.91 36.41 -33.41
#